data_AF-A0A8J7PDB0-F1
#
_entry.id   AF-A0A8J7PDB0-F1
#
_cell.length_a   1.000
_cell.length_b   1.000
_cell.length_c   1.000
_cell.angle_alpha   90.00
_cell.angle_beta   90.00
_cell.angle_gamma   90.00
#
_symmetry.space_group_name_H-M   'P 1'
#
loop_
_entity.id
_entity.type
_entity.pdbx_description
1 polymer ?
#
loop_
_entity_poly.entity_id
_entity_poly.type
_entity_poly.pdbx_seq_one_letter_code
_entity_poly.pdbx_strand_id
1 'polypeptide(L)'
;MKLRLGLILTLLPGLLLAFASSSLAAEDSGHLLIKEAKALFEQYKALDHDSDPALVDLYSDDAVIYAALDRTGGGQTQEKFSKSEYAQEIKRSLKDPHVRELNSKTTMETPVIKTERHQIMEDKGLKDEVVVSVSFLAKHDHSALKVHWLLKKDSQGKLKIFEEHSLAYSMRKHRLKQASKPDSQPSQKESQD
;
A
#
# COMPACT_ATOMS: atom_id res chain seq x y z
N MET A 1 2.79 83.13 13.34
CA MET A 1 3.13 83.36 11.92
C MET A 1 3.24 82.02 11.19
N LYS A 2 2.48 81.90 10.09
CA LYS A 2 2.71 81.12 8.85
C LYS A 2 2.85 79.58 8.86
N LEU A 3 1.82 78.97 8.26
CA LEU A 3 1.66 77.68 7.56
C LEU A 3 2.94 77.01 6.98
N ARG A 4 2.96 75.67 6.89
CA ARG A 4 2.46 74.89 5.71
C ARG A 4 2.47 73.36 5.86
N LEU A 5 1.44 72.79 5.23
CA LEU A 5 1.14 71.42 4.86
C LEU A 5 2.30 70.67 4.18
N GLY A 6 2.34 69.34 4.37
CA GLY A 6 3.14 68.40 3.59
C GLY A 6 2.76 66.94 3.86
N LEU A 7 1.76 66.45 3.14
CA LEU A 7 1.34 65.04 3.02
C LEU A 7 2.24 64.33 2.01
N ILE A 8 2.90 63.21 2.35
CA ILE A 8 3.13 62.08 1.42
C ILE A 8 3.10 60.75 2.17
N LEU A 9 2.07 59.98 1.84
CA LEU A 9 1.84 58.56 2.05
C LEU A 9 2.89 57.74 1.26
N THR A 10 3.65 56.87 1.91
CA THR A 10 4.30 55.73 1.23
C THR A 10 4.04 54.44 2.01
N LEU A 11 3.15 53.64 1.43
CA LEU A 11 3.04 52.20 1.67
C LEU A 11 4.38 51.53 1.31
N LEU A 12 4.85 50.59 2.12
CA LEU A 12 5.55 49.43 1.58
C LEU A 12 5.33 48.19 2.48
N PRO A 13 4.75 47.11 1.93
CA PRO A 13 4.45 45.88 2.64
C PRO A 13 5.70 45.00 2.66
N GLY A 14 6.27 44.77 3.84
CA GLY A 14 7.41 43.88 4.05
C GLY A 14 7.02 42.64 4.83
N LEU A 15 6.05 41.86 4.37
CA LEU A 15 5.74 40.55 4.96
C LEU A 15 5.24 39.57 3.89
N LEU A 16 6.14 39.12 3.02
CA LEU A 16 5.90 37.98 2.14
C LEU A 16 7.25 37.34 1.86
N LEU A 17 7.60 36.29 2.60
CA LEU A 17 8.57 35.26 2.21
C LEU A 17 8.64 34.19 3.30
N ALA A 18 7.81 33.15 3.18
CA ALA A 18 8.10 31.78 3.66
C ALA A 18 6.93 30.81 3.39
N PHE A 19 6.44 30.72 2.15
CA PHE A 19 5.56 29.61 1.75
C PHE A 19 5.84 29.21 0.30
N ALA A 20 7.07 28.78 0.01
CA ALA A 20 7.39 28.18 -1.28
C ALA A 20 8.35 26.98 -1.19
N SER A 21 8.84 26.61 -0.01
CA SER A 21 9.80 25.50 0.14
C SER A 21 9.15 24.14 0.46
N SER A 22 7.85 24.10 0.75
CA SER A 22 7.19 22.86 1.22
C SER A 22 6.77 21.91 0.09
N SER A 23 6.57 22.42 -1.13
CA SER A 23 6.12 21.59 -2.27
C SER A 23 7.27 20.76 -2.86
N LEU A 24 8.45 21.36 -3.03
CA LEU A 24 9.60 20.69 -3.64
C LEU A 24 10.18 19.59 -2.72
N ALA A 25 10.23 19.84 -1.41
CA ALA A 25 10.70 18.86 -0.42
C ALA A 25 9.73 17.67 -0.25
N ALA A 26 8.43 17.91 -0.39
CA ALA A 26 7.41 16.85 -0.30
C ALA A 26 7.41 15.93 -1.54
N GLU A 27 7.60 16.49 -2.74
CA GLU A 27 7.71 15.70 -3.98
C GLU A 27 8.98 14.85 -4.01
N ASP A 28 10.13 15.40 -3.58
CA ASP A 28 11.39 14.66 -3.54
C ASP A 28 11.38 13.53 -2.49
N SER A 29 10.78 13.80 -1.32
CA SER A 29 10.58 12.79 -0.27
C SER A 29 9.66 11.66 -0.72
N GLY A 30 8.58 11.98 -1.44
CA GLY A 30 7.66 10.99 -2.00
C GLY A 30 8.33 10.09 -3.04
N HIS A 31 9.14 10.67 -3.92
CA HIS A 31 9.87 9.92 -4.94
C HIS A 31 10.90 8.95 -4.32
N LEU A 32 11.62 9.38 -3.28
CA LEU A 32 12.55 8.52 -2.53
C LEU A 32 11.82 7.36 -1.86
N LEU A 33 10.69 7.62 -1.20
CA LEU A 33 9.87 6.58 -0.55
C LEU A 33 9.35 5.53 -1.55
N ILE A 34 8.92 5.97 -2.74
CA ILE A 34 8.49 5.05 -3.81
C ILE A 34 9.66 4.19 -4.30
N LYS A 35 10.86 4.77 -4.41
CA LYS A 35 12.07 4.01 -4.80
C LYS A 35 12.45 2.97 -3.75
N GLU A 36 12.41 3.33 -2.46
CA GLU A 36 12.63 2.40 -1.35
C GLU A 36 11.59 1.27 -1.36
N ALA A 37 10.30 1.58 -1.58
CA ALA A 37 9.24 0.59 -1.67
C ALA A 37 9.42 -0.39 -2.85
N LYS A 38 9.90 0.09 -4.00
CA LYS A 38 10.27 -0.79 -5.13
C LYS A 38 11.38 -1.77 -4.74
N ALA A 39 12.41 -1.29 -4.03
CA ALA A 39 13.49 -2.16 -3.58
C ALA A 39 13.02 -3.20 -2.55
N LEU A 40 12.16 -2.80 -1.60
CA LEU A 40 11.54 -3.71 -0.64
C LEU A 40 10.68 -4.77 -1.35
N PHE A 41 9.91 -4.38 -2.37
CA PHE A 41 9.12 -5.32 -3.15
C PHE A 41 9.96 -6.36 -3.90
N GLU A 42 11.07 -5.94 -4.54
CA GLU A 42 11.98 -6.88 -5.19
C GLU A 42 12.66 -7.82 -4.18
N GLN A 43 13.00 -7.32 -3.00
CA GLN A 43 13.52 -8.15 -1.90
C GLN A 43 12.47 -9.17 -1.43
N TYR A 44 11.22 -8.75 -1.24
CA TYR A 44 10.12 -9.66 -0.90
C TYR A 44 9.96 -10.75 -1.96
N LYS A 45 9.95 -10.37 -3.24
CA LYS A 45 9.79 -11.32 -4.36
C LYS A 45 10.89 -12.39 -4.35
N ALA A 46 12.14 -12.00 -4.10
CA ALA A 46 13.25 -12.94 -4.01
C ALA A 46 13.09 -13.90 -2.82
N LEU A 47 12.79 -13.38 -1.63
CA LEU A 47 12.61 -14.18 -0.41
C LEU A 47 11.40 -15.14 -0.51
N ASP A 48 10.29 -14.67 -1.11
CA ASP A 48 9.11 -15.50 -1.34
C ASP A 48 9.44 -16.65 -2.31
N HIS A 49 10.08 -16.35 -3.44
CA HIS A 49 10.51 -17.33 -4.44
C HIS A 49 11.43 -18.40 -3.83
N ASP A 50 12.42 -17.98 -3.04
CA ASP A 50 13.37 -18.87 -2.37
C ASP A 50 12.79 -19.57 -1.14
N SER A 51 11.55 -19.23 -0.75
CA SER A 51 10.89 -19.74 0.44
C SER A 51 11.74 -19.49 1.70
N ASP A 52 12.28 -18.28 1.81
CA ASP A 52 13.17 -17.85 2.88
C ASP A 52 12.36 -17.25 4.05
N PRO A 53 12.46 -17.79 5.28
CA PRO A 53 11.76 -17.25 6.45
C PRO A 53 12.15 -15.79 6.80
N ALA A 54 13.27 -15.27 6.27
CA ALA A 54 13.65 -13.87 6.42
C ALA A 54 12.62 -12.89 5.80
N LEU A 55 11.62 -13.36 5.04
CA LEU A 55 10.50 -12.53 4.60
C LEU A 55 9.79 -11.82 5.77
N VAL A 56 9.74 -12.47 6.94
CA VAL A 56 9.13 -11.93 8.16
C VAL A 56 9.86 -10.67 8.63
N ASP A 57 11.15 -10.54 8.34
CA ASP A 57 11.95 -9.37 8.74
C ASP A 57 11.58 -8.12 7.96
N LEU A 58 10.83 -8.23 6.86
CA LEU A 58 10.30 -7.08 6.10
C LEU A 58 9.13 -6.39 6.83
N TYR A 59 8.52 -7.07 7.80
CA TYR A 59 7.40 -6.56 8.58
C TYR A 59 7.89 -5.81 9.82
N SER A 60 7.17 -4.74 10.18
CA SER A 60 7.40 -4.01 11.44
C SER A 60 6.97 -4.85 12.64
N ASP A 61 7.51 -4.56 13.82
CA ASP A 61 7.22 -5.34 15.02
C ASP A 61 5.75 -5.26 15.46
N ASP A 62 5.08 -4.15 15.12
CA ASP A 62 3.66 -3.90 15.34
C ASP A 62 2.78 -4.30 14.13
N ALA A 63 3.32 -5.05 13.17
CA ALA A 63 2.60 -5.34 11.94
C ALA A 63 1.32 -6.16 12.16
N VAL A 64 0.30 -5.82 11.38
CA VAL A 64 -1.00 -6.48 11.37
C VAL A 64 -1.29 -7.03 9.97
N ILE A 65 -1.53 -8.34 9.89
CA ILE A 65 -1.76 -9.05 8.63
C ILE A 65 -3.20 -9.56 8.61
N TYR A 66 -3.96 -9.11 7.62
CA TYR A 66 -5.32 -9.57 7.35
C TYR A 66 -5.31 -10.51 6.14
N ALA A 67 -5.33 -11.81 6.40
CA ALA A 67 -5.32 -12.82 5.35
C ALA A 67 -6.73 -13.35 5.10
N ALA A 68 -7.21 -13.25 3.87
CA ALA A 68 -8.53 -13.70 3.47
C ALA A 68 -8.49 -14.79 2.39
N LEU A 69 -9.52 -15.64 2.39
CA LEU A 69 -9.71 -16.72 1.42
C LEU A 69 -11.15 -16.74 0.90
N ASP A 70 -11.34 -16.63 -0.43
CA ASP A 70 -12.63 -16.87 -1.09
C ASP A 70 -12.87 -18.38 -1.20
N ARG A 71 -13.86 -18.90 -0.46
CA ARG A 71 -14.13 -20.33 -0.35
C ARG A 71 -14.85 -20.87 -1.58
N THR A 72 -14.62 -22.14 -1.91
CA THR A 72 -15.23 -22.82 -3.08
C THR A 72 -16.77 -22.78 -3.06
N GLY A 73 -17.39 -22.86 -1.88
CA GLY A 73 -18.86 -22.82 -1.69
C GLY A 73 -19.50 -21.43 -1.58
N GLY A 74 -18.72 -20.35 -1.69
CA GLY A 74 -19.19 -18.99 -1.41
C GLY A 74 -18.80 -18.51 -0.01
N GLY A 75 -18.74 -17.19 0.15
CA GLY A 75 -18.24 -16.54 1.37
C GLY A 75 -16.72 -16.35 1.40
N GLN A 76 -16.29 -15.45 2.27
CA GLN A 76 -14.89 -15.14 2.53
C GLN A 76 -14.62 -15.43 4.01
N THR A 77 -13.52 -16.11 4.30
CA THR A 77 -12.96 -16.10 5.65
C THR A 77 -11.78 -15.18 5.72
N GLN A 78 -11.65 -14.47 6.82
CA GLN A 78 -10.56 -13.56 7.10
C GLN A 78 -10.00 -13.88 8.46
N GLU A 79 -8.69 -14.00 8.52
CA GLU A 79 -7.92 -14.18 9.74
C GLU A 79 -7.04 -12.95 9.93
N LYS A 80 -6.78 -12.62 11.19
CA LYS A 80 -5.92 -11.50 11.58
C LYS A 80 -4.74 -12.08 12.34
N PHE A 81 -3.53 -11.72 11.92
CA PHE A 81 -2.28 -12.12 12.55
C PHE A 81 -1.48 -10.90 12.98
N SER A 82 -0.83 -11.01 14.12
CA SER A 82 0.36 -10.23 14.45
C SER A 82 1.58 -10.75 13.69
N LYS A 83 2.67 -9.97 13.62
CA LYS A 83 3.95 -10.44 13.05
C LYS A 83 4.43 -11.76 13.65
N SER A 84 4.28 -11.95 14.97
CA SER A 84 4.76 -13.18 15.63
C SER A 84 3.93 -14.41 15.26
N GLU A 85 2.61 -14.29 15.15
CA GLU A 85 1.73 -15.35 14.67
C GLU A 85 2.00 -15.67 13.20
N TYR A 86 2.14 -14.62 12.37
CA TYR A 86 2.50 -14.77 10.96
C TYR A 86 3.85 -15.48 10.79
N ALA A 87 4.86 -15.14 11.60
CA ALA A 87 6.16 -15.80 11.59
C ALA A 87 6.06 -17.31 11.89
N GLN A 88 5.18 -17.70 12.81
CA GLN A 88 4.92 -19.10 13.12
C GLN A 88 4.25 -19.81 11.94
N GLU A 89 3.29 -19.15 11.29
CA GLU A 89 2.60 -19.69 10.11
C GLU A 89 3.53 -19.85 8.91
N ILE A 90 4.41 -18.88 8.64
CA ILE A 90 5.45 -18.99 7.62
C ILE A 90 6.39 -20.15 7.96
N LYS A 91 6.93 -20.21 9.17
CA LYS A 91 7.83 -21.30 9.60
C LYS A 91 7.16 -22.67 9.51
N ARG A 92 5.86 -22.76 9.74
CA ARG A 92 5.07 -23.99 9.60
C ARG A 92 4.90 -24.35 8.12
N SER A 93 4.49 -23.39 7.30
CA SER A 93 4.18 -23.58 5.88
C SER A 93 5.41 -23.92 5.05
N LEU A 94 6.54 -23.26 5.30
CA LEU A 94 7.79 -23.48 4.55
C LEU A 94 8.42 -24.88 4.78
N LYS A 95 7.94 -25.64 5.77
CA LYS A 95 8.32 -27.05 5.95
C LYS A 95 7.61 -27.97 4.96
N ASP A 96 6.52 -27.53 4.35
CA ASP A 96 5.80 -28.28 3.32
C ASP A 96 6.52 -28.12 1.97
N PRO A 97 7.03 -29.21 1.35
CA PRO A 97 7.67 -29.15 0.04
C PRO A 97 6.77 -28.57 -1.05
N HIS A 98 5.45 -28.74 -0.95
CA HIS A 98 4.50 -28.20 -1.92
C HIS A 98 4.42 -26.67 -1.87
N VAL A 99 4.64 -26.06 -0.71
CA VAL A 99 4.70 -24.60 -0.58
C VAL A 99 5.92 -24.05 -1.30
N ARG A 100 7.07 -24.72 -1.20
CA ARG A 100 8.31 -24.28 -1.88
C ARG A 100 8.15 -24.37 -3.39
N GLU A 101 7.57 -25.47 -3.87
CA GLU A 101 7.23 -25.61 -5.28
C GLU A 101 6.25 -24.52 -5.74
N LEU A 102 5.18 -24.27 -4.97
CA LEU A 102 4.18 -23.24 -5.26
C LEU A 102 4.82 -21.85 -5.38
N ASN A 103 5.65 -21.48 -4.41
CA ASN A 103 6.34 -20.19 -4.40
C ASN A 103 7.30 -20.05 -5.58
N SER A 104 8.09 -21.08 -5.90
CA SER A 104 9.02 -21.05 -7.05
C SER A 104 8.31 -20.84 -8.40
N LYS A 105 7.05 -21.25 -8.50
CA LYS A 105 6.21 -21.13 -9.70
C LYS A 105 5.30 -19.89 -9.68
N THR A 106 5.24 -19.18 -8.55
CA THR A 106 4.39 -18.01 -8.41
C THR A 106 4.98 -16.85 -9.20
N THR A 107 4.15 -16.23 -10.03
CA THR A 107 4.50 -15.00 -10.75
C THR A 107 3.88 -13.81 -10.06
N MET A 108 4.68 -12.81 -9.68
CA MET A 108 4.19 -11.54 -9.15
C MET A 108 4.16 -10.49 -10.25
N GLU A 109 3.01 -9.85 -10.43
CA GLU A 109 2.87 -8.72 -11.35
C GLU A 109 3.57 -7.47 -10.84
N THR A 110 3.88 -6.54 -11.74
CA THR A 110 4.44 -5.23 -11.40
C THR A 110 3.53 -4.51 -10.38
N PRO A 111 4.07 -4.04 -9.25
CA PRO A 111 3.27 -3.43 -8.21
C PRO A 111 2.83 -2.02 -8.61
N VAL A 112 1.64 -1.64 -8.15
CA VAL A 112 1.20 -0.25 -8.11
C VAL A 112 1.65 0.35 -6.79
N ILE A 113 2.49 1.38 -6.86
CA ILE A 113 3.09 2.02 -5.68
C ILE A 113 2.73 3.51 -5.68
N LYS A 114 2.21 4.00 -4.56
CA LYS A 114 1.83 5.41 -4.37
C LYS A 114 1.97 5.81 -2.91
N THR A 115 1.99 7.10 -2.65
CA THR A 115 1.85 7.63 -1.29
C THR A 115 0.38 7.95 -1.01
N GLU A 116 -0.07 7.73 0.22
CA GLU A 116 -1.42 8.11 0.67
C GLU A 116 -1.45 8.45 2.15
N ARG A 117 -2.52 9.11 2.59
CA ARG A 117 -2.76 9.37 4.01
C ARG A 117 -3.47 8.18 4.62
N HIS A 118 -2.97 7.72 5.76
CA HIS A 118 -3.55 6.62 6.53
C HIS A 118 -3.68 7.00 7.99
N GLN A 119 -4.76 6.55 8.63
CA GLN A 119 -4.99 6.77 10.05
C GLN A 119 -4.37 5.64 10.85
N ILE A 120 -3.36 5.97 11.65
CA ILE A 120 -2.67 5.03 12.53
C ILE A 120 -3.11 5.32 13.96
N MET A 121 -3.50 4.28 14.69
CA MET A 121 -3.75 4.37 16.12
C MET A 121 -2.42 4.45 16.87
N GLU A 122 -2.16 5.57 17.53
CA GLU A 122 -1.07 5.74 18.49
C GLU A 122 -1.63 5.77 19.93
N ASP A 123 -0.76 5.70 20.94
CA ASP A 123 -1.13 5.74 22.36
C ASP A 123 -2.03 6.95 22.74
N LYS A 124 -1.97 8.03 21.96
CA LYS A 124 -2.70 9.29 22.19
C LYS A 124 -3.92 9.46 21.27
N GLY A 125 -4.25 8.46 20.45
CA GLY A 125 -5.39 8.48 19.52
C GLY A 125 -4.97 8.30 18.05
N LEU A 126 -5.92 8.56 17.15
CA LEU A 126 -5.69 8.45 15.71
C LEU A 126 -4.84 9.61 15.19
N LYS A 127 -3.85 9.28 14.38
CA LYS A 127 -2.98 10.25 13.70
C LYS A 127 -2.97 9.97 12.20
N ASP A 128 -3.14 11.03 11.42
CA ASP A 128 -2.96 10.98 9.97
C ASP A 128 -1.46 10.98 9.64
N GLU A 129 -0.99 9.92 9.00
CA GLU A 129 0.39 9.78 8.54
C GLU A 129 0.43 9.56 7.03
N VAL A 130 1.49 10.06 6.38
CA VAL A 130 1.76 9.75 4.97
C VAL A 130 2.50 8.43 4.93
N VAL A 131 1.88 7.43 4.32
CA VAL A 131 2.43 6.08 4.14
C VAL A 131 2.65 5.80 2.66
N VAL A 132 3.43 4.76 2.36
CA VAL A 132 3.52 4.22 0.99
C VAL A 132 2.62 2.99 0.90
N SER A 133 1.74 2.95 -0.09
CA SER A 133 1.00 1.73 -0.38
C SER A 133 1.54 1.00 -1.60
N VAL A 134 1.54 -0.33 -1.50
CA VAL A 134 2.02 -1.25 -2.53
C VAL A 134 0.93 -2.27 -2.79
N SER A 135 0.41 -2.32 -4.01
CA SER A 135 -0.61 -3.29 -4.41
C SER A 135 -0.13 -4.13 -5.57
N PHE A 136 -0.27 -5.44 -5.47
CA PHE A 136 0.15 -6.36 -6.52
C PHE A 136 -0.70 -7.63 -6.54
N LEU A 137 -0.53 -8.39 -7.61
CA LEU A 137 -1.19 -9.67 -7.83
C LEU A 137 -0.13 -10.74 -8.01
N ALA A 138 -0.14 -11.73 -7.12
CA ALA A 138 0.62 -12.96 -7.28
C ALA A 138 -0.29 -14.03 -7.88
N LYS A 139 0.24 -14.78 -8.86
CA LYS A 139 -0.51 -15.77 -9.64
C LYS A 139 0.21 -17.10 -9.65
N HIS A 140 -0.59 -18.15 -9.55
CA HIS A 140 -0.22 -19.52 -9.86
C HIS A 140 -1.32 -20.12 -10.77
N ASP A 141 -1.09 -21.26 -11.42
CA ASP A 141 -1.91 -21.81 -12.52
C ASP A 141 -3.45 -21.72 -12.34
N HIS A 142 -3.95 -21.90 -11.11
CA HIS A 142 -5.39 -21.93 -10.82
C HIS A 142 -5.84 -20.98 -9.70
N SER A 143 -4.90 -20.29 -9.08
CA SER A 143 -5.12 -19.45 -7.91
C SER A 143 -4.40 -18.12 -8.04
N ALA A 144 -4.91 -17.12 -7.35
CA ALA A 144 -4.26 -15.82 -7.27
C ALA A 144 -4.38 -15.27 -5.85
N LEU A 145 -3.40 -14.45 -5.49
CA LEU A 145 -3.32 -13.74 -4.22
C LEU A 145 -3.23 -12.25 -4.55
N LYS A 146 -4.29 -11.50 -4.24
CA LYS A 146 -4.25 -10.04 -4.30
C LYS A 146 -3.69 -9.53 -2.98
N VAL A 147 -2.66 -8.69 -3.03
CA VAL A 147 -1.98 -8.16 -1.85
C VAL A 147 -2.00 -6.64 -1.88
N HIS A 148 -2.25 -6.04 -0.72
CA HIS A 148 -2.12 -4.62 -0.47
C HIS A 148 -1.35 -4.40 0.83
N TRP A 149 -0.22 -3.71 0.74
CA TRP A 149 0.60 -3.33 1.89
C TRP A 149 0.52 -1.84 2.13
N LEU A 150 0.62 -1.49 3.42
CA LEU A 150 0.99 -0.17 3.86
C LEU A 150 2.36 -0.23 4.51
N LEU A 151 3.22 0.69 4.09
CA LEU A 151 4.60 0.78 4.50
C LEU A 151 4.85 2.09 5.26
N LYS A 152 5.59 2.00 6.36
CA LYS A 152 6.09 3.16 7.12
C LYS A 152 7.55 2.95 7.50
N LYS A 153 8.26 4.05 7.79
CA LYS A 153 9.62 3.94 8.31
C LYS A 153 9.57 3.54 9.78
N ASP A 154 10.40 2.58 10.16
CA ASP A 154 10.62 2.24 11.56
C ASP A 154 11.50 3.29 12.26
N SER A 155 11.78 3.07 13.55
CA SER A 155 12.64 3.96 14.35
C SER A 155 14.09 4.04 13.84
N GLN A 156 14.52 3.11 12.98
CA GLN A 156 15.82 3.10 12.32
C GLN A 156 15.78 3.75 10.93
N GLY A 157 14.63 4.27 10.51
CA GLY A 157 14.44 4.88 9.20
C GLY A 157 14.32 3.87 8.05
N LYS A 158 14.14 2.58 8.33
CA LYS A 158 13.94 1.55 7.32
C LYS A 158 12.46 1.39 7.01
N LEU A 159 12.12 1.32 5.73
CA LEU A 159 10.76 1.07 5.30
C LEU A 159 10.36 -0.38 5.66
N LYS A 160 9.22 -0.55 6.31
CA LYS A 160 8.68 -1.84 6.79
C LYS A 160 7.20 -1.97 6.47
N ILE A 161 6.74 -3.19 6.26
CA ILE A 161 5.31 -3.51 6.13
C ILE A 161 4.68 -3.49 7.53
N PHE A 162 3.78 -2.56 7.79
CA PHE A 162 3.07 -2.49 9.08
C PHE A 162 1.61 -2.95 8.98
N GLU A 163 1.06 -2.96 7.77
CA GLU A 163 -0.28 -3.48 7.53
C GLU A 163 -0.32 -4.22 6.19
N GLU A 164 -0.92 -5.41 6.20
CA GLU A 164 -1.19 -6.18 5.00
C GLU A 164 -2.66 -6.57 4.93
N HIS A 165 -3.23 -6.44 3.74
CA HIS A 165 -4.49 -7.08 3.37
C HIS A 165 -4.26 -7.98 2.17
N SER A 166 -4.48 -9.27 2.35
CA SER A 166 -4.31 -10.27 1.30
C SER A 166 -5.59 -11.08 1.08
N LEU A 167 -5.88 -11.42 -0.17
CA LEU A 167 -7.04 -12.22 -0.56
C LEU A 167 -6.61 -13.30 -1.55
N ALA A 168 -6.66 -14.55 -1.11
CA ALA A 168 -6.48 -15.74 -1.92
C ALA A 168 -7.81 -16.17 -2.57
N TYR A 169 -7.79 -16.49 -3.86
CA TYR A 169 -8.99 -16.91 -4.59
C TYR A 169 -8.67 -17.80 -5.80
N SER A 170 -9.67 -18.57 -6.24
CA SER A 170 -9.60 -19.33 -7.49
C SER A 170 -9.86 -18.42 -8.70
N MET A 171 -8.94 -18.42 -9.67
CA MET A 171 -9.08 -17.62 -10.89
C MET A 171 -10.27 -18.06 -11.74
N ARG A 172 -10.59 -19.36 -11.79
CA ARG A 172 -11.75 -19.90 -12.54
C ARG A 172 -13.06 -19.28 -12.05
N LYS A 173 -13.29 -19.29 -10.73
CA LYS A 173 -14.50 -18.75 -10.11
C LYS A 173 -14.59 -17.25 -10.31
N HIS A 174 -13.48 -16.53 -10.19
CA HIS A 174 -13.44 -15.10 -10.40
C HIS A 174 -13.82 -14.69 -11.83
N ARG A 175 -13.30 -15.41 -12.84
CA ARG A 175 -13.69 -15.21 -14.25
C ARG A 175 -15.20 -15.44 -14.47
N LEU A 176 -15.76 -16.50 -13.89
CA LEU A 176 -17.20 -16.79 -13.98
C LEU A 176 -18.04 -15.68 -13.31
N LYS A 177 -17.63 -15.21 -12.12
CA LYS A 177 -18.30 -14.08 -11.43
C LYS A 177 -18.24 -12.78 -12.25
N GLN A 178 -17.12 -12.51 -12.92
CA GLN A 178 -16.98 -11.34 -13.78
C GLN A 178 -17.85 -11.45 -15.03
N ALA A 179 -17.87 -12.61 -15.69
CA ALA A 179 -18.71 -12.86 -16.86
C ALA A 179 -20.22 -12.86 -16.54
N SER A 180 -20.60 -13.14 -15.29
CA SER A 180 -22.00 -13.09 -14.83
C SER A 180 -22.45 -11.71 -14.35
N LYS A 181 -21.57 -10.70 -14.30
CA LYS A 181 -22.00 -9.31 -14.09
C LYS A 181 -22.52 -8.81 -15.45
N PRO A 182 -23.82 -8.52 -15.60
CA PRO A 182 -24.33 -7.96 -16.84
C PRO A 182 -23.60 -6.65 -17.12
N ASP A 183 -23.13 -6.46 -18.35
CA ASP A 183 -22.60 -5.20 -18.83
C ASP A 183 -23.61 -4.10 -18.47
N SER A 184 -23.18 -3.15 -17.64
CA SER A 184 -23.90 -1.89 -17.49
C SER A 184 -24.02 -1.31 -18.89
N GLN A 185 -25.25 -1.30 -19.41
CA GLN A 185 -25.60 -0.79 -20.74
C GLN A 185 -24.94 0.57 -20.99
N PRO A 186 -24.42 0.84 -22.20
CA PRO A 186 -24.10 2.21 -22.57
C PRO A 186 -25.40 3.02 -22.58
N SER A 187 -25.51 4.04 -21.72
CA SER A 187 -26.58 5.02 -21.80
C SER A 187 -26.58 5.62 -23.21
N GLN A 188 -27.61 5.27 -23.99
CA GLN A 188 -27.94 6.03 -25.18
C GLN A 188 -28.24 7.46 -24.73
N LYS A 189 -27.39 8.40 -25.16
CA LYS A 189 -27.77 9.81 -25.25
C LYS A 189 -28.92 9.86 -26.24
N GLU A 190 -30.14 10.03 -25.74
CA GLU A 190 -31.20 10.62 -26.55
C GLU A 190 -30.76 12.04 -26.94
N SER A 191 -30.58 12.22 -28.24
CA SER A 191 -30.54 13.51 -28.89
C SER A 191 -31.86 14.22 -28.63
N GLN A 192 -31.83 15.36 -27.94
CA GLN A 192 -32.93 16.31 -27.96
C GLN A 192 -32.77 17.15 -29.23
N ASP A 193 -33.68 16.98 -30.17
CA ASP A 193 -34.06 18.00 -31.15
C ASP A 193 -35.05 18.98 -30.49
#